data_AF-A0A847S9X2-F1
#
_entry.id   AF-A0A847S9X2-F1
#
_cell.length_a   1.000
_cell.length_b   1.000
_cell.length_c   1.000
_cell.angle_alpha   90.00
_cell.angle_beta   90.00
_cell.angle_gamma   90.00
#
_symmetry.space_group_name_H-M   'P 1'
#
loop_
_entity.id
_entity.type
_entity.pdbx_description
1 polymer ?
#
loop_
_entity_poly.entity_id
_entity_poly.type
_entity_poly.pdbx_seq_one_letter_code
_entity_poly.pdbx_strand_id
1 'polypeptide(L)'
;MSIRPLLPGQGLPQTDQPRASSSDAQGWQQALLGALQRPTATGTPLAPRPSTSPVSAPVPVDGVREQAAAKLAALQQAIGNVFQQQGVAASDGARLQLGADGRLQLSGAQEGDAVQQALDADSALQQQFADVASGQAFMRAADETAAFQRAYAANPKVAVAQYGHLLNANRPEPVFQLHAQAGQWQARFI
;
A
#
# COMPACT_ATOMS: atom_id res chain seq x y z
N MET A 1 4.87 37.37 40.86
CA MET A 1 4.50 35.98 40.53
C MET A 1 3.06 35.78 41.00
N SER A 2 2.11 35.80 40.08
CA SER A 2 0.67 35.71 40.41
C SER A 2 0.09 34.46 39.76
N ILE A 3 -0.40 33.55 40.59
CA ILE A 3 -0.99 32.26 40.20
C ILE A 3 -2.48 32.50 39.98
N ARG A 4 -2.98 32.28 38.75
CA ARG A 4 -4.43 32.30 38.45
C ARG A 4 -5.01 30.90 38.71
N PRO A 5 -6.15 30.78 39.42
CA PRO A 5 -6.84 29.51 39.60
C PRO A 5 -7.64 29.11 38.35
N LEU A 6 -7.63 27.81 38.03
CA LEU A 6 -8.47 27.18 37.00
C LEU A 6 -9.90 26.99 37.52
N LEU A 7 -10.88 27.42 36.73
CA LEU A 7 -12.31 27.15 36.92
C LEU A 7 -12.66 25.74 36.43
N PRO A 8 -13.46 24.94 37.18
CA PRO A 8 -14.02 23.69 36.69
C PRO A 8 -15.39 23.92 36.04
N GLY A 9 -15.63 23.26 34.91
CA GLY A 9 -16.99 23.02 34.41
C GLY A 9 -17.29 23.64 33.05
N GLN A 10 -17.00 22.90 31.99
CA GLN A 10 -17.84 22.92 30.80
C GLN A 10 -18.19 21.49 30.43
N GLY A 11 -19.50 21.21 30.45
CA GLY A 11 -20.07 19.92 30.13
C GLY A 11 -19.83 19.55 28.67
N LEU A 12 -19.56 18.27 28.45
CA LEU A 12 -19.46 17.69 27.11
C LEU A 12 -20.87 17.65 26.48
N PRO A 13 -21.01 18.00 25.19
CA PRO A 13 -22.26 17.79 24.46
C PRO A 13 -22.55 16.29 24.35
N GLN A 14 -23.75 15.88 24.78
CA GLN A 14 -24.25 14.53 24.53
C GLN A 14 -24.51 14.37 23.04
N THR A 15 -23.75 13.49 22.40
CA THR A 15 -23.96 13.10 21.02
C THR A 15 -25.17 12.17 20.96
N ASP A 16 -26.24 12.66 20.34
CA ASP A 16 -27.44 11.90 20.00
C ASP A 16 -27.04 10.75 19.07
N GLN A 17 -27.04 9.51 19.59
CA GLN A 17 -26.79 8.32 18.79
C GLN A 17 -28.08 7.93 18.05
N PRO A 18 -28.05 7.81 16.70
CA PRO A 18 -29.18 7.28 15.96
C PRO A 18 -29.41 5.81 16.35
N ARG A 19 -30.58 5.53 16.92
CA ARG A 19 -31.09 4.17 17.12
C ARG A 19 -31.19 3.48 15.77
N ALA A 20 -30.31 2.50 15.53
CA ALA A 20 -30.43 1.58 14.41
C ALA A 20 -31.69 0.72 14.61
N SER A 21 -32.68 0.92 13.73
CA SER A 21 -33.90 0.12 13.64
C SER A 21 -33.54 -1.33 13.30
N SER A 22 -33.85 -2.25 14.21
CA SER A 22 -33.54 -3.69 14.15
C SER A 22 -34.54 -4.50 13.29
N SER A 23 -35.08 -3.93 12.21
CA SER A 23 -36.17 -4.55 11.43
C SER A 23 -35.74 -5.24 10.12
N ASP A 24 -34.46 -5.17 9.73
CA ASP A 24 -33.99 -5.70 8.43
C ASP A 24 -33.37 -7.12 8.49
N ALA A 25 -33.25 -7.71 9.67
CA ALA A 25 -32.57 -9.01 9.82
C ALA A 25 -33.44 -10.24 9.45
N GLN A 26 -34.77 -10.09 9.33
CA GLN A 26 -35.69 -11.21 9.07
C GLN A 26 -35.99 -11.47 7.58
N GLY A 27 -35.69 -10.53 6.68
CA GLY A 27 -35.95 -10.69 5.24
C GLY A 27 -35.01 -11.70 4.55
N TRP A 28 -33.74 -11.75 4.96
CA TRP A 28 -32.72 -12.57 4.30
C TRP A 28 -32.87 -14.07 4.53
N GLN A 29 -33.48 -14.48 5.66
CA GLN A 29 -33.69 -15.89 5.97
C GLN A 29 -34.78 -16.53 5.07
N GLN A 30 -35.80 -15.78 4.66
CA GLN A 30 -36.82 -16.30 3.73
C GLN A 30 -36.35 -16.36 2.28
N ALA A 31 -35.42 -15.49 1.86
CA ALA A 31 -34.84 -15.54 0.52
C ALA A 31 -33.96 -16.80 0.29
N LEU A 32 -33.34 -17.34 1.34
CA LEU A 32 -32.49 -18.54 1.26
C LEU A 32 -33.29 -19.84 1.10
N LEU A 33 -34.53 -19.90 1.59
CA LEU A 33 -35.37 -21.10 1.50
C LEU A 33 -36.07 -21.27 0.14
N GLY A 34 -36.23 -20.20 -0.64
CA GLY A 34 -36.82 -20.25 -1.98
C GLY A 34 -35.86 -20.72 -3.09
N ALA A 35 -34.54 -20.60 -2.89
CA ALA A 35 -33.54 -20.87 -3.93
C ALA A 35 -33.22 -22.36 -4.14
N LEU A 36 -33.73 -23.26 -3.28
CA LEU A 36 -33.41 -24.69 -3.31
C LEU A 36 -34.41 -25.55 -4.10
N GLN A 37 -35.46 -24.97 -4.68
CA GLN A 37 -36.46 -25.70 -5.49
C GLN A 37 -36.25 -25.50 -7.00
N ARG A 38 -34.99 -25.55 -7.46
CA ARG A 38 -34.74 -25.57 -8.91
C ARG A 38 -35.17 -26.92 -9.49
N PRO A 39 -35.98 -26.95 -10.56
CA PRO A 39 -36.35 -28.19 -11.23
C PRO A 39 -35.08 -28.88 -11.76
N THR A 40 -34.96 -30.17 -11.44
CA THR A 40 -33.95 -31.08 -11.95
C THR A 40 -34.14 -31.25 -13.45
N ALA A 41 -33.56 -30.33 -14.23
CA ALA A 41 -33.46 -30.47 -15.67
C ALA A 41 -32.68 -31.75 -15.98
N THR A 42 -33.36 -32.65 -16.67
CA THR A 42 -32.88 -33.94 -17.16
C THR A 42 -31.50 -33.78 -17.79
N GLY A 43 -30.50 -34.42 -17.17
CA GLY A 43 -29.09 -34.24 -17.49
C GLY A 43 -28.74 -34.70 -18.90
N THR A 44 -28.37 -33.75 -19.75
CA THR A 44 -27.47 -34.02 -20.88
C THR A 44 -26.09 -34.29 -20.30
N PRO A 45 -25.44 -35.44 -20.57
CA PRO A 45 -24.07 -35.67 -20.13
C PRO A 45 -23.16 -34.58 -20.73
N LEU A 46 -22.69 -33.67 -19.88
CA LEU A 46 -21.66 -32.71 -20.26
C LEU A 46 -20.41 -33.49 -20.63
N ALA A 47 -20.09 -33.53 -21.92
CA ALA A 47 -18.81 -34.00 -22.40
C ALA A 47 -17.70 -33.26 -21.63
N PRO A 48 -16.63 -33.95 -21.20
CA PRO A 48 -15.52 -33.31 -20.50
C PRO A 48 -14.98 -32.19 -21.38
N ARG A 49 -15.14 -30.94 -20.93
CA ARG A 49 -14.52 -29.80 -21.60
C ARG A 49 -13.01 -30.02 -21.53
N PRO A 50 -12.28 -30.03 -22.66
CA PRO A 50 -10.83 -30.07 -22.60
C PRO A 50 -10.35 -28.81 -21.88
N SER A 51 -9.83 -28.98 -20.67
CA SER A 51 -9.17 -27.93 -19.90
C SER A 51 -7.84 -27.58 -20.56
N THR A 52 -7.88 -26.88 -21.70
CA THR A 52 -6.72 -26.23 -22.29
C THR A 52 -6.62 -24.81 -21.74
N SER A 53 -6.55 -24.66 -20.42
CA SER A 53 -6.02 -23.43 -19.87
C SER A 53 -4.54 -23.42 -20.26
N PRO A 54 -4.07 -22.47 -21.09
CA PRO A 54 -2.66 -22.36 -21.38
C PRO A 54 -1.94 -22.24 -20.04
N VAL A 55 -0.99 -23.15 -19.79
CA VAL A 55 -0.07 -23.02 -18.66
C VAL A 55 0.64 -21.69 -18.88
N SER A 56 0.27 -20.65 -18.12
CA SER A 56 0.95 -19.37 -18.15
C SER A 56 2.43 -19.64 -17.89
N ALA A 57 3.26 -19.31 -18.88
CA ALA A 57 4.70 -19.38 -18.71
C ALA A 57 5.10 -18.52 -17.51
N PRO A 58 6.04 -18.97 -16.66
CA PRO A 58 6.52 -18.17 -15.54
C PRO A 58 7.06 -16.84 -16.06
N VAL A 59 6.55 -15.73 -15.53
CA VAL A 59 7.05 -14.39 -15.86
C VAL A 59 8.49 -14.30 -15.36
N PRO A 60 9.49 -13.99 -16.21
CA PRO A 60 10.86 -13.86 -15.78
C PRO A 60 11.00 -12.68 -14.82
N VAL A 61 11.43 -12.97 -13.59
CA VAL A 61 11.56 -11.98 -12.51
C VAL A 61 12.58 -10.89 -12.87
N ASP A 62 13.60 -11.23 -13.67
CA ASP A 62 14.64 -10.28 -14.08
C ASP A 62 14.07 -9.10 -14.89
N GLY A 63 13.17 -9.36 -15.84
CA GLY A 63 12.55 -8.30 -16.64
C GLY A 63 11.70 -7.35 -15.79
N VAL A 64 11.06 -7.87 -14.73
CA VAL A 64 10.29 -7.05 -13.78
C VAL A 64 11.23 -6.16 -12.95
N ARG A 65 12.38 -6.68 -12.51
CA ARG A 65 13.38 -5.89 -11.76
C ARG A 65 13.96 -4.76 -12.61
N GLU A 66 14.33 -5.04 -13.85
CA GLU A 66 14.85 -4.03 -14.77
C GLU A 66 13.83 -2.92 -15.02
N GLN A 67 12.58 -3.28 -15.29
CA GLN A 67 11.51 -2.31 -15.47
C GLN A 67 11.29 -1.46 -14.21
N ALA A 68 11.31 -2.07 -13.02
CA ALA A 68 11.13 -1.36 -11.77
C ALA A 68 12.31 -0.40 -11.48
N ALA A 69 13.55 -0.80 -11.80
CA ALA A 69 14.72 0.04 -11.69
C ALA A 69 14.64 1.25 -12.63
N ALA A 70 14.21 1.04 -13.89
CA ALA A 70 14.02 2.12 -14.85
C ALA A 70 12.94 3.12 -14.39
N LYS A 71 11.81 2.62 -13.88
CA LYS A 71 10.73 3.47 -13.34
C LYS A 71 11.19 4.27 -12.13
N LEU A 72 11.97 3.66 -11.23
CA LEU A 72 12.54 4.33 -10.06
C LEU A 72 13.52 5.45 -10.48
N ALA A 73 14.42 5.18 -11.43
CA ALA A 73 15.36 6.18 -11.95
C ALA A 73 14.61 7.37 -12.58
N ALA A 74 13.59 7.09 -13.39
CA ALA A 74 12.74 8.13 -13.99
C ALA A 74 12.02 8.97 -12.92
N LEU A 75 11.54 8.33 -11.84
CA LEU A 75 10.89 9.02 -10.72
C LEU A 75 11.88 9.92 -9.96
N GLN A 76 13.07 9.41 -9.64
CA GLN A 76 14.13 10.17 -8.97
C GLN A 76 14.54 11.41 -9.79
N GLN A 77 14.64 11.26 -11.11
CA GLN A 77 14.92 12.38 -12.01
C GLN A 77 13.77 13.39 -12.03
N ALA A 78 12.52 12.93 -12.12
CA ALA A 78 11.34 13.81 -12.13
C ALA A 78 11.25 14.64 -10.84
N ILE A 79 11.48 14.03 -9.67
CA ILE A 79 11.52 14.75 -8.39
C ILE A 79 12.68 15.73 -8.35
N GLY A 80 13.88 15.32 -8.82
CA GLY A 80 15.02 16.21 -8.94
C GLY A 80 14.71 17.46 -9.78
N ASN A 81 13.97 17.30 -10.88
CA ASN A 81 13.54 18.41 -11.73
C ASN A 81 12.58 19.35 -11.00
N VAL A 82 11.64 18.84 -10.19
CA VAL A 82 10.74 19.69 -9.39
C VAL A 82 11.55 20.58 -8.44
N PHE A 83 12.51 20.01 -7.72
CA PHE A 83 13.39 20.77 -6.83
C PHE A 83 14.20 21.84 -7.58
N GLN A 84 14.79 21.47 -8.73
CA GLN A 84 15.54 22.41 -9.56
C GLN A 84 14.67 23.57 -10.08
N GLN A 85 13.42 23.29 -10.51
CA GLN A 85 12.49 24.32 -10.99
C GLN A 85 12.08 25.31 -9.90
N GLN A 86 12.03 24.87 -8.64
CA GLN A 86 11.80 25.75 -7.49
C GLN A 86 13.06 26.51 -7.04
N GLY A 87 14.22 26.26 -7.67
CA GLY A 87 15.48 26.87 -7.27
C GLY A 87 16.00 26.34 -5.92
N VAL A 88 15.56 25.16 -5.51
CA VAL A 88 15.87 24.55 -4.21
C VAL A 88 16.72 23.30 -4.44
N ALA A 89 17.83 23.19 -3.71
CA ALA A 89 18.58 21.94 -3.65
C ALA A 89 17.86 20.97 -2.68
N ALA A 90 17.81 19.69 -3.02
CA ALA A 90 17.29 18.68 -2.10
C ALA A 90 18.24 18.57 -0.88
N SER A 91 17.81 19.12 0.25
CA SER A 91 18.55 19.08 1.51
C SER A 91 18.72 17.65 2.02
N ASP A 92 19.90 17.35 2.59
CA ASP A 92 20.16 16.05 3.20
C ASP A 92 19.13 15.77 4.31
N GLY A 93 18.47 14.62 4.22
CA GLY A 93 17.40 14.24 5.15
C GLY A 93 15.99 14.64 4.72
N ALA A 94 15.83 15.29 3.55
CA ALA A 94 14.53 15.42 2.91
C ALA A 94 13.96 14.03 2.58
N ARG A 95 12.70 13.81 2.92
CA ARG A 95 12.01 12.53 2.79
C ARG A 95 10.69 12.75 2.09
N LEU A 96 10.47 11.97 1.03
CA LEU A 96 9.25 11.97 0.25
C LEU A 96 8.54 10.63 0.44
N GLN A 97 7.26 10.67 0.78
CA GLN A 97 6.43 9.48 0.97
C GLN A 97 5.02 9.72 0.43
N LEU A 98 4.28 8.64 0.15
CA LEU A 98 2.85 8.75 -0.13
C LEU A 98 2.07 8.76 1.18
N GLY A 99 1.26 9.79 1.39
CA GLY A 99 0.31 9.88 2.49
C GLY A 99 -0.86 8.92 2.32
N ALA A 100 -1.63 8.72 3.39
CA ALA A 100 -2.84 7.88 3.36
C ALA A 100 -3.94 8.45 2.44
N ASP A 101 -3.86 9.74 2.10
CA ASP A 101 -4.72 10.45 1.16
C ASP A 101 -4.25 10.32 -0.30
N GLY A 102 -3.18 9.57 -0.56
CA GLY A 102 -2.58 9.40 -1.88
C GLY A 102 -1.76 10.60 -2.34
N ARG A 103 -1.48 11.59 -1.47
CA ARG A 103 -0.66 12.74 -1.81
C ARG A 103 0.79 12.54 -1.41
N LEU A 104 1.70 13.17 -2.13
CA LEU A 104 3.11 13.16 -1.75
C LEU A 104 3.31 14.07 -0.54
N GLN A 105 4.01 13.58 0.47
CA GLN A 105 4.35 14.34 1.67
C GLN A 105 5.86 14.49 1.75
N LEU A 106 6.31 15.75 1.67
CA LEU A 106 7.70 16.13 1.89
C LEU A 106 7.93 16.42 3.38
N SER A 107 8.92 15.79 3.98
CA SER A 107 9.31 16.00 5.37
C SER A 107 10.83 16.14 5.51
N GLY A 108 11.30 16.85 6.53
CA GLY A 108 12.73 17.03 6.78
C GLY A 108 13.46 18.03 5.87
N ALA A 109 12.75 18.73 4.97
CA ALA A 109 13.28 19.85 4.20
C ALA A 109 12.85 21.18 4.85
N GLN A 110 13.74 22.18 4.90
CA GLN A 110 13.37 23.52 5.37
C GLN A 110 12.65 24.33 4.29
N GLU A 111 12.78 23.92 3.05
CA GLU A 111 12.29 24.58 1.84
C GLU A 111 10.89 24.08 1.43
N GLY A 112 10.15 23.54 2.40
CA GLY A 112 9.04 22.60 2.19
C GLY A 112 7.86 23.13 1.38
N ASP A 113 7.41 24.36 1.60
CA ASP A 113 6.07 24.78 1.13
C ASP A 113 5.97 24.95 -0.40
N ALA A 114 6.95 25.59 -1.03
CA ALA A 114 6.91 25.81 -2.48
C ALA A 114 7.09 24.49 -3.25
N VAL A 115 8.00 23.63 -2.77
CA VAL A 115 8.22 22.30 -3.35
C VAL A 115 7.02 21.41 -3.12
N GLN A 116 6.44 21.41 -1.92
CA GLN A 116 5.22 20.65 -1.59
C GLN A 116 4.06 21.06 -2.50
N GLN A 117 3.85 22.37 -2.72
CA GLN A 117 2.83 22.85 -3.65
C GLN A 117 3.08 22.37 -5.09
N ALA A 118 4.34 22.38 -5.55
CA ALA A 118 4.68 21.88 -6.88
C ALA A 118 4.43 20.36 -7.01
N LEU A 119 4.75 19.58 -5.98
CA LEU A 119 4.48 18.14 -5.91
C LEU A 119 2.97 17.84 -5.86
N ASP A 120 2.21 18.65 -5.12
CA ASP A 120 0.75 18.52 -5.01
C ASP A 120 0.03 18.85 -6.33
N ALA A 121 0.59 19.78 -7.11
CA ALA A 121 0.07 20.16 -8.42
C ALA A 121 0.34 19.12 -9.52
N ASP A 122 1.35 18.26 -9.35
CA ASP A 122 1.75 17.26 -10.35
C ASP A 122 1.11 15.89 -10.09
N SER A 123 -0.14 15.73 -10.54
CA SER A 123 -0.86 14.45 -10.45
C SER A 123 -0.18 13.29 -11.19
N ALA A 124 0.57 13.57 -12.26
CA ALA A 124 1.28 12.53 -13.01
C ALA A 124 2.45 12.00 -12.18
N LEU A 125 3.18 12.87 -11.50
CA LEU A 125 4.25 12.50 -10.58
C LEU A 125 3.73 11.70 -9.38
N GLN A 126 2.57 12.07 -8.83
CA GLN A 126 1.92 11.30 -7.76
C GLN A 126 1.59 9.87 -8.21
N GLN A 127 0.99 9.72 -9.40
CA GLN A 127 0.70 8.40 -9.96
C GLN A 127 1.98 7.61 -10.21
N GLN A 128 3.01 8.24 -10.79
CA GLN A 128 4.30 7.58 -11.03
C GLN A 128 4.94 7.12 -9.71
N PHE A 129 4.85 7.91 -8.65
CA PHE A 129 5.32 7.52 -7.32
C PHE A 129 4.54 6.33 -6.79
N ALA A 130 3.20 6.34 -6.88
CA ALA A 130 2.36 5.23 -6.45
C ALA A 130 2.66 3.92 -7.21
N ASP A 131 2.89 4.02 -8.52
CA ASP A 131 3.27 2.89 -9.37
C ASP A 131 4.64 2.29 -8.96
N VAL A 132 5.61 3.16 -8.67
CA VAL A 132 6.94 2.72 -8.20
C VAL A 132 6.84 2.12 -6.79
N ALA A 133 6.11 2.77 -5.88
CA ALA A 133 5.96 2.31 -4.50
C ALA A 133 5.31 0.92 -4.45
N SER A 134 4.21 0.73 -5.17
CA SER A 134 3.52 -0.56 -5.26
C SER A 134 4.39 -1.64 -5.92
N GLY A 135 5.08 -1.32 -7.01
CA GLY A 135 6.00 -2.24 -7.68
C GLY A 135 7.16 -2.68 -6.78
N GLN A 136 7.76 -1.75 -6.05
CA GLN A 136 8.84 -2.02 -5.10
C GLN A 136 8.34 -2.86 -3.92
N ALA A 137 7.14 -2.57 -3.39
CA ALA A 137 6.54 -3.35 -2.31
C ALA A 137 6.28 -4.81 -2.75
N PHE A 138 5.77 -4.99 -3.97
CA PHE A 138 5.58 -6.31 -4.57
C PHE A 138 6.90 -7.08 -4.72
N MET A 139 7.95 -6.45 -5.27
CA MET A 139 9.27 -7.09 -5.41
C MET A 139 9.84 -7.50 -4.06
N ARG A 140 9.72 -6.65 -3.03
CA ARG A 140 10.16 -6.99 -1.68
C ARG A 140 9.40 -8.20 -1.13
N ALA A 141 8.08 -8.24 -1.28
CA ALA A 141 7.26 -9.37 -0.84
C ALA A 141 7.64 -10.67 -1.57
N ALA A 142 7.92 -10.58 -2.88
CA ALA A 142 8.40 -11.71 -3.68
C ALA A 142 9.77 -12.21 -3.18
N ASP A 143 10.71 -11.31 -2.88
CA ASP A 143 12.03 -11.64 -2.35
C ASP A 143 11.96 -12.27 -0.95
N GLU A 144 11.15 -11.70 -0.04
CA GLU A 144 10.89 -12.25 1.30
C GLU A 144 10.26 -13.66 1.19
N THR A 145 9.30 -13.85 0.28
CA THR A 145 8.65 -15.16 0.05
C THR A 145 9.62 -16.19 -0.52
N ALA A 146 10.43 -15.82 -1.51
CA ALA A 146 11.44 -16.71 -2.09
C ALA A 146 12.52 -17.09 -1.08
N ALA A 147 12.88 -16.18 -0.16
CA ALA A 147 13.78 -16.48 0.95
C ALA A 147 13.14 -17.46 1.95
N PHE A 148 11.88 -17.22 2.34
CA PHE A 148 11.14 -18.13 3.21
C PHE A 148 11.02 -19.54 2.62
N GLN A 149 10.62 -19.68 1.35
CA GLN A 149 10.48 -20.99 0.70
C GLN A 149 11.79 -21.77 0.70
N ARG A 150 12.92 -21.10 0.39
CA ARG A 150 14.26 -21.71 0.45
C ARG A 150 14.62 -22.15 1.86
N ALA A 151 14.40 -21.31 2.86
CA ALA A 151 14.66 -21.63 4.26
C ALA A 151 13.77 -22.79 4.76
N TYR A 152 12.50 -22.79 4.37
CA TYR A 152 11.52 -23.80 4.77
C TYR A 152 11.85 -25.17 4.19
N ALA A 153 12.30 -25.23 2.93
CA ALA A 153 12.76 -26.47 2.31
C ALA A 153 13.96 -27.08 3.05
N ALA A 154 14.83 -26.26 3.64
CA ALA A 154 15.99 -26.72 4.41
C ALA A 154 15.66 -27.07 5.86
N ASN A 155 14.94 -26.21 6.58
CA ASN A 155 14.53 -26.43 7.97
C ASN A 155 13.20 -25.70 8.29
N PRO A 156 12.06 -26.41 8.25
CA PRO A 156 10.75 -25.81 8.45
C PRO A 156 10.60 -25.07 9.79
N LYS A 157 11.12 -25.64 10.89
CA LYS A 157 10.98 -25.06 12.23
C LYS A 157 11.72 -23.74 12.35
N VAL A 158 12.94 -23.67 11.84
CA VAL A 158 13.75 -22.45 11.85
C VAL A 158 13.16 -21.39 10.92
N ALA A 159 12.69 -21.79 9.73
CA ALA A 159 12.08 -20.87 8.78
C ALA A 159 10.82 -20.20 9.34
N VAL A 160 9.91 -20.96 9.98
CA VAL A 160 8.72 -20.39 10.62
C VAL A 160 9.08 -19.46 11.77
N ALA A 161 10.11 -19.79 12.56
CA ALA A 161 10.59 -18.90 13.63
C ALA A 161 11.18 -17.58 13.08
N GLN A 162 11.96 -17.65 12.00
CA GLN A 162 12.62 -16.48 11.40
C GLN A 162 11.65 -15.60 10.61
N TYR A 163 10.74 -16.20 9.84
CA TYR A 163 9.82 -15.53 8.93
C TYR A 163 8.39 -15.47 9.44
N GLY A 164 8.15 -15.77 10.72
CA GLY A 164 6.80 -15.73 11.31
C GLY A 164 6.10 -14.38 11.14
N HIS A 165 6.85 -13.29 10.99
CA HIS A 165 6.33 -11.97 10.68
C HIS A 165 5.60 -11.88 9.33
N LEU A 166 5.93 -12.74 8.35
CA LEU A 166 5.20 -12.84 7.07
C LEU A 166 3.81 -13.46 7.24
N LEU A 167 3.58 -14.19 8.34
CA LEU A 167 2.33 -14.88 8.64
C LEU A 167 1.39 -14.03 9.51
N ASN A 168 1.83 -12.86 9.96
CA ASN A 168 1.05 -11.98 10.82
C ASN A 168 0.22 -11.01 9.96
N ALA A 169 -1.10 -11.16 9.99
CA ALA A 169 -2.03 -10.28 9.26
C ALA A 169 -2.04 -8.83 9.77
N ASN A 170 -1.54 -8.57 10.98
CA ASN A 170 -1.46 -7.23 11.58
C ASN A 170 -0.07 -6.59 11.42
N ARG A 171 0.76 -7.06 10.46
CA ARG A 171 2.05 -6.44 10.19
C ARG A 171 1.81 -5.02 9.65
N PRO A 172 2.49 -3.98 10.19
CA PRO A 172 2.46 -2.67 9.56
C PRO A 172 2.99 -2.78 8.13
N GLU A 173 2.25 -2.21 7.18
CA GLU A 173 2.68 -2.22 5.79
C GLU A 173 3.99 -1.46 5.64
N PRO A 174 4.98 -2.01 4.92
CA PRO A 174 6.24 -1.33 4.73
C PRO A 174 6.00 -0.05 3.94
N VAL A 175 6.50 1.08 4.44
CA VAL A 175 6.29 2.37 3.79
C VAL A 175 7.45 2.64 2.85
N PHE A 176 7.14 2.79 1.57
CA PHE A 176 8.12 3.23 0.57
C PHE A 176 8.39 4.73 0.74
N GLN A 177 9.67 5.10 0.84
CA GLN A 177 10.13 6.47 0.96
C GLN A 177 11.30 6.73 0.02
N LEU A 178 11.38 7.96 -0.50
CA LEU A 178 12.60 8.47 -1.12
C LEU A 178 13.30 9.41 -0.15
N HIS A 179 14.59 9.19 0.07
CA HIS A 179 15.43 10.00 0.96
C HIS A 179 16.47 10.75 0.12
N ALA A 180 16.58 12.06 0.31
CA ALA A 180 17.67 12.84 -0.26
C ALA A 180 18.93 12.65 0.58
N GLN A 181 20.02 12.23 -0.08
CA GLN A 181 21.34 12.09 0.51
C GLN A 181 22.41 12.46 -0.52
N ALA A 182 23.29 13.41 -0.19
CA ALA A 182 24.31 13.98 -1.07
C ALA A 182 23.74 14.46 -2.42
N GLY A 183 22.56 15.08 -2.38
CA GLY A 183 21.86 15.58 -3.57
C GLY A 183 21.29 14.48 -4.50
N GLN A 184 21.25 13.23 -4.04
CA GLN A 184 20.68 12.09 -4.75
C GLN A 184 19.48 11.55 -3.99
N TRP A 185 18.42 11.16 -4.70
CA TRP A 185 17.26 10.49 -4.11
C TRP A 185 17.49 8.99 -4.02
N GLN A 186 17.33 8.40 -2.85
CA GLN A 186 17.49 6.96 -2.62
C GLN A 186 16.19 6.34 -2.15
N ALA A 187 15.80 5.22 -2.76
CA ALA A 187 14.65 4.44 -2.32
C ALA A 187 14.95 3.68 -1.02
N ARG A 188 14.02 3.75 -0.06
CA ARG A 188 14.06 3.03 1.20
C ARG A 188 12.68 2.51 1.55
N PHE A 189 12.66 1.38 2.25
CA PHE A 189 11.49 0.92 2.96
C PHE A 189 11.73 1.04 4.45
N ILE A 190 10.75 1.58 5.17
CA ILE A 190 10.72 1.61 6.63
C ILE A 190 9.67 0.64 7.16
#